data_AF-D9W3G7-F1
#
_entry.id   AF-D9W3G7-F1
#
_cell.length_a   1.000
_cell.length_b   1.000
_cell.length_c   1.000
_cell.angle_alpha   90.00
_cell.angle_beta   90.00
_cell.angle_gamma   90.00
#
_symmetry.space_group_name_H-M   'P 1'
#
loop_
_entity.id
_entity.type
_entity.pdbx_description
1 polymer ?
#
loop_
_entity_poly.entity_id
_entity_poly.type
_entity_poly.pdbx_seq_one_letter_code
_entity_poly.pdbx_strand_id
1 'polypeptide(L)'
;MRVMIRYTVRPELVEQSVALLHAVYADLERVRPRGLRYDTFRLDGSGSFLALIESVGDPVEAPHHQLASFQRYRAALSEICTEQPTVTYLDEVGSYRAS
;
A
#
# COMPACT_ATOMS: atom_id res chain seq x y z
N MET A 1 -11.93 -8.49 2.79
CA MET A 1 -12.44 -7.17 2.32
C MET A 1 -11.41 -6.55 1.38
N ARG A 2 -11.83 -5.60 0.53
CA ARG A 2 -10.93 -4.82 -0.33
C ARG A 2 -10.84 -3.39 0.15
N VAL A 3 -9.64 -2.85 0.18
CA VAL A 3 -9.37 -1.47 0.55
C VAL A 3 -8.52 -0.83 -0.54
N MET A 4 -8.89 0.39 -0.92
CA MET A 4 -8.07 1.29 -1.71
C MET A 4 -7.50 2.36 -0.81
N ILE A 5 -6.21 2.65 -0.96
CA ILE A 5 -5.56 3.78 -0.31
C ILE A 5 -4.97 4.69 -1.39
N ARG A 6 -5.24 5.99 -1.30
CA ARG A 6 -4.64 7.01 -2.17
C ARG A 6 -3.90 8.05 -1.34
N TYR A 7 -2.72 8.46 -1.81
CA TYR A 7 -1.92 9.51 -1.21
C TYR A 7 -1.04 10.18 -2.27
N THR A 8 -0.58 11.39 -1.98
CA THR A 8 0.33 12.14 -2.86
C THR A 8 1.58 12.52 -2.08
N VAL A 9 2.75 12.15 -2.62
CA VAL A 9 4.07 12.43 -2.05
C VAL A 9 4.62 13.72 -2.64
N ARG A 10 5.39 14.48 -1.87
CA ARG A 10 6.16 15.62 -2.41
C ARG A 10 7.02 15.16 -3.61
N PRO A 11 7.04 15.90 -4.73
CA PRO A 11 7.74 15.46 -5.94
C PRO A 11 9.20 15.07 -5.71
N GLU A 12 9.91 15.83 -4.88
CA GLU A 12 11.32 15.60 -4.55
C GLU A 12 11.57 14.38 -3.64
N LEU A 13 10.52 13.82 -3.03
CA LEU A 13 10.61 12.65 -2.14
C LEU A 13 9.97 11.39 -2.74
N VAL A 14 9.56 11.42 -4.00
CA VAL A 14 8.93 10.26 -4.66
C VAL A 14 9.86 9.05 -4.65
N GLU A 15 11.13 9.23 -4.99
CA GLU A 15 12.10 8.13 -5.00
C GLU A 15 12.40 7.60 -3.59
N GLN A 16 12.30 8.44 -2.56
CA GLN A 16 12.36 8.00 -1.17
C GLN A 16 11.15 7.12 -0.82
N SER A 17 9.94 7.49 -1.26
CA SER A 17 8.74 6.66 -1.07
C SER A 17 8.88 5.30 -1.75
N VAL A 18 9.39 5.28 -2.99
CA VAL A 18 9.64 4.04 -3.74
C VAL A 18 10.64 3.14 -3.01
N ALA A 19 11.74 3.70 -2.49
CA ALA A 19 12.72 2.94 -1.71
C ALA A 19 12.13 2.32 -0.44
N LEU A 20 11.27 3.07 0.28
CA LEU A 20 10.55 2.56 1.45
C LEU A 20 9.62 1.40 1.06
N LEU A 21 8.86 1.55 -0.02
CA LEU A 21 7.98 0.49 -0.53
C LEU A 21 8.78 -0.75 -0.98
N HIS A 22 9.91 -0.59 -1.65
CA HIS A 22 10.77 -1.72 -2.02
C HIS A 22 11.23 -2.52 -0.79
N ALA A 23 11.55 -1.86 0.33
CA ALA A 23 11.87 -2.55 1.57
C ALA A 23 10.67 -3.34 2.13
N VAL A 24 9.46 -2.80 2.04
CA VAL A 24 8.22 -3.51 2.42
C VAL A 24 8.03 -4.76 1.56
N TYR A 25 8.16 -4.63 0.24
CA TYR A 25 7.99 -5.76 -0.68
C TYR A 25 9.08 -6.82 -0.53
N ALA A 26 10.31 -6.44 -0.23
CA ALA A 26 11.38 -7.40 0.09
C ALA A 26 11.06 -8.23 1.35
N ASP A 27 10.52 -7.61 2.39
CA ASP A 27 10.06 -8.33 3.59
C ASP A 27 8.85 -9.22 3.30
N LEU A 28 7.90 -8.76 2.49
CA LEU A 28 6.74 -9.56 2.08
C LEU A 28 7.17 -10.81 1.32
N GLU A 29 8.14 -10.69 0.41
CA GLU A 29 8.65 -11.83 -0.36
C GLU A 29 9.38 -12.85 0.53
N ARG A 30 10.04 -12.38 1.60
CA ARG A 30 10.71 -13.23 2.58
C ARG A 30 9.72 -13.94 3.52
N VAL A 31 8.71 -13.22 4.02
CA VAL A 31 7.77 -13.75 5.03
C VAL A 31 6.63 -14.55 4.38
N ARG A 32 6.23 -14.17 3.16
CA ARG A 32 5.13 -14.78 2.39
C ARG A 32 3.85 -14.96 3.22
N PRO A 33 3.31 -13.87 3.81
CA PRO A 33 2.09 -13.98 4.60
C PRO A 33 0.93 -14.50 3.74
N ARG A 34 0.23 -15.52 4.25
CA ARG A 34 -0.96 -16.06 3.58
C ARG A 34 -2.14 -15.09 3.70
N GLY A 35 -3.03 -15.12 2.71
CA GLY A 35 -4.27 -14.36 2.75
C GLY A 35 -4.10 -12.84 2.57
N LEU A 36 -2.99 -12.40 1.97
CA LEU A 36 -2.74 -11.00 1.62
C LEU A 36 -2.48 -10.87 0.13
N ARG A 37 -3.18 -9.94 -0.53
CA ARG A 37 -2.83 -9.37 -1.82
C ARG A 37 -2.60 -7.88 -1.61
N TYR A 38 -1.41 -7.39 -1.95
CA TYR A 38 -1.04 -6.00 -1.72
C TYR A 38 -0.33 -5.44 -2.95
N ASP A 39 -1.09 -4.71 -3.77
CA ASP A 39 -0.57 -4.04 -4.94
C ASP A 39 -0.38 -2.55 -4.64
N THR A 40 0.73 -1.96 -5.07
CA THR A 40 0.97 -0.53 -5.01
C THR A 40 1.35 -0.02 -6.39
N PHE A 41 0.67 1.03 -6.83
CA PHE A 41 0.83 1.63 -8.14
C PHE A 41 1.26 3.08 -7.97
N ARG A 42 2.18 3.52 -8.83
CA ARG A 42 2.40 4.94 -9.10
C ARG A 42 1.36 5.36 -10.13
N LEU A 43 0.63 6.43 -9.84
CA LEU A 43 -0.31 7.01 -10.80
C LEU A 43 0.41 8.00 -11.70
N ASP A 44 -0.06 8.15 -12.95
CA ASP A 44 0.50 9.12 -13.88
C ASP A 44 0.47 10.53 -13.28
N GLY A 45 1.60 11.25 -13.38
CA GLY A 45 1.75 12.62 -12.87
C GLY A 45 2.54 12.75 -11.55
N SER A 46 2.00 13.59 -10.66
CA SER A 46 2.65 14.41 -9.60
C SER A 46 3.15 13.69 -8.34
N GLY A 47 3.50 12.41 -8.42
CA GLY A 47 3.94 11.64 -7.25
C GLY A 47 2.79 11.05 -6.42
N SER A 48 1.62 10.84 -7.04
CA SER A 48 0.50 10.14 -6.42
C SER A 48 0.64 8.63 -6.52
N PHE A 49 0.17 7.95 -5.49
CA PHE A 49 0.20 6.51 -5.37
C PHE A 49 -1.18 5.95 -5.02
N LEU A 50 -1.43 4.73 -5.46
CA LEU A 50 -2.64 3.96 -5.16
C LEU A 50 -2.23 2.58 -4.67
N ALA A 51 -2.72 2.18 -3.50
CA ALA A 51 -2.57 0.84 -2.98
C ALA A 51 -3.92 0.12 -2.99
N LEU A 52 -3.93 -1.12 -3.48
CA LEU A 52 -5.05 -2.05 -3.37
C LEU A 52 -4.65 -3.18 -2.45
N ILE A 53 -5.38 -3.31 -1.34
CA ILE A 53 -5.17 -4.36 -0.36
C ILE A 53 -6.39 -5.27 -0.32
N GLU A 54 -6.16 -6.57 -0.49
CA GLU A 54 -7.13 -7.62 -0.23
C GLU A 54 -6.59 -8.48 0.90
N SER A 55 -7.34 -8.62 1.99
CA SER A 55 -6.97 -9.49 3.10
C SER A 55 -8.16 -10.31 3.61
N VAL A 56 -7.84 -11.48 4.15
CA VAL A 56 -8.78 -12.31 4.92
C VAL A 56 -8.93 -11.68 6.31
N GLY A 57 -10.16 -11.40 6.74
CA GLY A 57 -10.44 -10.76 8.03
C GLY A 57 -10.50 -9.23 7.95
N ASP A 58 -10.23 -8.58 9.09
CA ASP A 58 -10.22 -7.12 9.22
C ASP A 58 -8.97 -6.53 8.55
N PRO A 59 -9.11 -5.55 7.62
CA PRO A 59 -7.97 -4.86 7.01
C PRO A 59 -7.02 -4.18 8.01
N VAL A 60 -7.51 -3.80 9.20
CA VAL A 60 -6.67 -3.23 10.28
C VAL A 60 -5.70 -4.27 10.84
N GLU A 61 -6.01 -5.55 10.70
CA GLU A 61 -5.19 -6.68 11.15
C GLU A 61 -4.39 -7.32 10.01
N ALA A 62 -4.34 -6.68 8.83
CA ALA A 62 -3.70 -7.26 7.67
C ALA A 62 -2.23 -7.64 7.97
N PRO A 63 -1.75 -8.83 7.57
CA PRO A 63 -0.49 -9.40 8.05
C PRO A 63 0.76 -8.50 7.88
N HIS A 64 0.78 -7.68 6.83
CA HIS A 64 1.86 -6.74 6.56
C HIS A 64 2.04 -5.64 7.63
N HIS A 65 1.02 -5.39 8.48
CA HIS A 65 1.10 -4.40 9.56
C HIS A 65 2.15 -4.72 10.62
N GLN A 66 2.53 -6.00 10.74
CA GLN A 66 3.54 -6.47 11.68
C GLN A 66 4.98 -6.35 11.15
N LEU A 67 5.17 -5.98 9.88
CA LEU A 67 6.50 -5.84 9.28
C LEU A 67 7.15 -4.53 9.71
N ALA A 68 8.40 -4.60 10.19
CA ALA A 68 9.15 -3.42 10.59
C ALA A 68 9.35 -2.43 9.43
N SER A 69 9.59 -2.94 8.22
CA SER A 69 9.65 -2.13 6.99
C SER A 69 8.35 -1.37 6.74
N PHE A 70 7.20 -2.03 6.95
CA PHE A 70 5.90 -1.41 6.76
C PHE A 70 5.59 -0.35 7.81
N GLN A 71 5.93 -0.59 9.07
CA GLN A 71 5.80 0.40 10.13
C GLN A 71 6.66 1.64 9.85
N ARG A 72 7.89 1.45 9.36
CA ARG A 72 8.76 2.54 8.95
C ARG A 72 8.18 3.33 7.77
N TYR A 73 7.71 2.63 6.73
CA TYR A 73 7.05 3.26 5.59
C TYR A 73 5.84 4.08 6.03
N ARG A 74 4.95 3.51 6.86
CA ARG A 74 3.77 4.21 7.40
C ARG A 74 4.12 5.45 8.21
N ALA A 75 5.14 5.38 9.06
CA ALA A 75 5.60 6.51 9.85
C ALA A 75 6.15 7.64 8.98
N ALA A 76 6.81 7.31 7.86
CA ALA A 76 7.35 8.31 6.94
C ALA A 76 6.25 9.06 6.16
N LEU A 77 5.07 8.46 5.94
CA LEU A 77 4.00 9.08 5.13
C LEU A 77 3.53 10.43 5.69
N SER A 78 3.47 10.59 7.01
CA SER A 78 3.09 11.88 7.62
C SER A 78 4.07 12.99 7.25
N GLU A 79 5.34 12.64 7.08
CA GLU A 79 6.40 13.58 6.77
C GLU A 79 6.54 13.82 5.28
N ILE A 80 6.36 12.82 4.40
CA ILE A 80 6.67 12.94 2.96
C ILE A 80 5.47 13.33 2.09
N CYS A 81 4.24 13.16 2.58
CA CYS A 81 3.04 13.43 1.79
C CYS A 81 2.65 14.91 1.73
N THR A 82 2.19 15.35 0.56
CA THR A 82 1.41 16.58 0.38
C THR A 82 -0.07 16.34 0.65
N GLU A 83 -0.57 15.16 0.26
CA GLU A 83 -1.92 14.69 0.57
C GLU A 83 -1.83 13.38 1.35
N GLN A 84 -2.34 13.40 2.58
CA GLN A 84 -2.25 12.26 3.48
C GLN A 84 -3.08 11.06 2.97
N PRO A 85 -2.71 9.83 3.36
CA PRO A 85 -3.44 8.63 2.96
C PRO A 85 -4.92 8.70 3.28
N THR A 86 -5.74 8.56 2.23
CA THR A 86 -7.19 8.37 2.34
C THR A 86 -7.52 6.91 2.11
N VAL A 87 -8.22 6.30 3.07
CA VAL A 87 -8.65 4.90 3.03
C VAL A 87 -10.08 4.82 2.51
N THR A 88 -10.34 3.94 1.56
CA THR A 88 -11.67 3.68 1.00
C THR A 88 -11.95 2.18 1.01
N TYR A 89 -13.02 1.79 1.70
CA TYR A 89 -13.52 0.42 1.66
C TYR A 89 -14.26 0.19 0.35
N LEU A 90 -13.98 -0.93 -0.30
CA LEU A 90 -14.55 -1.27 -1.60
C LEU A 90 -15.51 -2.44 -1.47
N ASP A 91 -16.73 -2.25 -1.94
CA ASP A 91 -17.71 -3.31 -2.15
C ASP A 91 -17.59 -3.83 -3.58
N GLU A 92 -17.22 -5.11 -3.72
CA GLU A 92 -17.07 -5.72 -5.04
C GLU A 92 -18.44 -5.98 -5.67
N VAL A 93 -18.69 -5.35 -6.83
CA VAL A 93 -19.85 -5.65 -7.68
C VAL A 93 -19.59 -6.86 -8.59
N GLY A 94 -18.33 -7.05 -8.99
CA GLY A 94 -17.87 -8.24 -9.71
C GLY A 94 -16.38 -8.16 -10.03
N SER A 95 -15.78 -9.31 -10.29
CA SER A 95 -14.40 -9.42 -10.79
C SER A 95 -14.34 -10.48 -11.89
N TYR A 96 -13.60 -10.17 -12.96
CA TYR A 96 -13.36 -11.09 -14.06
C TYR A 96 -11.87 -11.39 -14.14
N ARG A 97 -11.51 -12.67 -14.13
CA ARG A 97 -10.14 -13.13 -14.39
C ARG A 97 -10.20 -14.14 -15.52
N ALA A 98 -9.76 -13.73 -16.70
CA ALA A 98 -9.48 -14.69 -17.76
C ALA A 98 -8.25 -15.51 -17.35
N SER A 99 -8.36 -16.83 -17.46
CA SER A 99 -7.29 -17.80 -17.24
C SER A 99 -6.20 -17.69 -18.29
#